data_AF-A0A2U3LMT7-F1
#
_entry.id   AF-A0A2U3LMT7-F1
#
_cell.length_a   1.000
_cell.length_b   1.000
_cell.length_c   1.000
_cell.angle_alpha   90.00
_cell.angle_beta   90.00
_cell.angle_gamma   90.00
#
_symmetry.space_group_name_H-M   'P 1'
#
loop_
_entity.id
_entity.type
_entity.pdbx_description
1 polymer ?
#
loop_
_entity_poly.entity_id
_entity_poly.type
_entity_poly.pdbx_seq_one_letter_code
_entity_poly.pdbx_strand_id
1 'polypeptide(L)'
;MRRGLCLLLTLACASAQPLTPEKLLTEVHTESQRQPVGDRVLLLYDLATAATAVDTALSANWSMELYDLAVNQMPRDDMNRGSMAKNALTVLSLTDPERAAQHFLELEPSTWHMPNEDPRIDCARNLFPRLWDKRGKQALPAIQRMAEFTARTGQYPYIGIGHILPRLAQVDRAAARSLYLAAVRRLAEERGIWRTLDDYLKFLRETWPVPSRSDRRRAVEAALAVVPRSVSEKADAAPGSRSYAEYYLPQGTVRLRSEEEARIYDLLPFVDAIDAGWGRKLRGQYPALANVAIPRTDVTPWRSGVFVAAGRDKTRAGRSRFRASPPDVSARMGAPGSETRGGNRASRRGFGTASRGPRAGASRICQTRPGANRSLAAGVGCRPGKRPNFRRSRVSDRARACPIRARPHGRSASHRRDSDEPRQALRREARQGKACLFLRWRLRVARSGAKLGRIPARRSGRLLFAGLHSG
;
A
#
# COMPACT_ATOMS: atom_id res chain seq x y z
N MET A 1 9.39 19.89 -7.11
CA MET A 1 9.97 19.72 -5.74
C MET A 1 11.04 20.73 -5.33
N ARG A 2 12.12 20.99 -6.10
CA ARG A 2 13.21 21.91 -5.65
C ARG A 2 12.73 23.35 -5.34
N ARG A 3 11.67 23.82 -6.00
CA ARG A 3 11.08 25.16 -5.77
C ARG A 3 10.38 25.29 -4.40
N GLY A 4 9.58 24.30 -4.00
CA GLY A 4 8.87 24.34 -2.71
C GLY A 4 9.80 24.34 -1.50
N LEU A 5 10.94 23.63 -1.59
CA LEU A 5 11.91 23.61 -0.50
C LEU A 5 12.73 24.91 -0.40
N CYS A 6 13.01 25.57 -1.53
CA CYS A 6 13.60 26.92 -1.51
C CYS A 6 12.65 27.93 -0.86
N LEU A 7 11.34 27.82 -1.12
CA LEU A 7 10.34 28.75 -0.61
C LEU A 7 10.21 28.68 0.93
N LEU A 8 10.26 27.47 1.50
CA LEU A 8 10.30 27.25 2.95
C LEU A 8 11.55 27.87 3.61
N LEU A 9 12.70 27.79 2.95
CA LEU A 9 13.96 28.34 3.47
C LEU A 9 13.99 29.87 3.40
N THR A 10 13.39 30.48 2.38
CA THR A 10 13.34 31.94 2.26
C THR A 10 12.38 32.57 3.27
N LEU A 11 11.22 31.95 3.54
CA LEU A 11 10.27 32.45 4.53
C LEU A 11 10.84 32.41 5.95
N ALA A 12 11.54 31.34 6.31
CA ALA A 12 12.14 31.20 7.64
C ALA A 12 13.28 32.18 7.94
N CYS A 13 13.93 32.74 6.91
CA CYS A 13 15.04 33.69 7.10
C CYS A 13 14.60 35.16 7.13
N ALA A 14 13.38 35.47 6.69
CA ALA A 14 12.93 36.87 6.53
C ALA A 14 12.17 37.44 7.74
N SER A 15 11.66 36.60 8.66
CA SER A 15 10.88 37.08 9.81
C SER A 15 11.71 37.16 11.09
N ALA A 16 11.79 38.35 11.69
CA ALA A 16 12.40 38.57 13.01
C ALA A 16 11.59 37.97 14.19
N GLN A 17 10.35 37.54 13.93
CA GLN A 17 9.50 36.86 14.92
C GLN A 17 9.57 35.35 14.77
N PRO A 18 9.59 34.57 15.87
CA PRO A 18 9.52 33.12 15.80
C PRO A 18 8.17 32.70 15.18
N LEU A 19 8.22 32.08 14.00
CA LEU A 19 7.02 31.50 13.37
C LEU A 19 6.61 30.24 14.14
N THR A 20 5.37 30.20 14.62
CA THR A 20 4.80 28.96 15.15
C THR A 20 4.59 27.96 14.00
N PRO A 21 4.59 26.63 14.27
CA PRO A 21 4.32 25.63 13.25
C PRO A 21 2.99 25.87 12.50
N GLU A 22 1.93 26.27 13.20
CA GLU A 22 0.62 26.58 12.65
C GLU A 22 0.69 27.73 11.64
N LYS A 23 1.36 28.82 12.03
CA LYS A 23 1.52 30.00 11.19
C LYS A 23 2.33 29.68 9.94
N LEU A 24 3.44 28.94 10.09
CA LEU A 24 4.26 28.51 8.97
C LEU A 24 3.46 27.63 7.99
N LEU A 25 2.70 26.64 8.50
CA LEU A 25 1.87 25.78 7.63
C LEU A 25 0.80 26.58 6.89
N THR A 26 0.17 27.56 7.56
CA THR A 26 -0.85 28.42 6.97
C THR A 26 -0.28 29.36 5.89
N GLU A 27 0.90 29.94 6.12
CA GLU A 27 1.60 30.77 5.13
C GLU A 27 1.98 29.95 3.89
N VAL A 28 2.48 28.73 4.07
CA VAL A 28 2.82 27.84 2.96
C VAL A 28 1.58 27.37 2.21
N HIS A 29 0.48 27.09 2.92
CA HIS A 29 -0.82 26.81 2.31
C HIS A 29 -1.30 27.98 1.46
N THR A 30 -1.21 29.21 1.98
CA THR A 30 -1.60 30.44 1.27
C THR A 30 -0.80 30.61 -0.02
N GLU A 31 0.53 30.40 0.03
CA GLU A 31 1.36 30.48 -1.17
C GLU A 31 1.09 29.34 -2.16
N SER A 32 0.70 28.15 -1.67
CA SER A 32 0.35 27.02 -2.53
C SER A 32 -0.82 27.31 -3.47
N GLN A 33 -1.71 28.25 -3.12
CA GLN A 33 -2.87 28.64 -3.92
C GLN A 33 -2.48 29.24 -5.29
N ARG A 34 -1.26 29.76 -5.41
CA ARG A 34 -0.73 30.36 -6.64
C ARG A 34 -0.04 29.34 -7.57
N GLN A 35 0.12 28.10 -7.11
CA GLN A 35 0.81 27.06 -7.87
C GLN A 35 -0.16 26.36 -8.84
N PRO A 36 0.35 25.79 -9.96
CA PRO A 36 -0.44 24.90 -10.81
C PRO A 36 -1.05 23.74 -10.01
N VAL A 37 -2.23 23.27 -10.40
CA VAL A 37 -2.99 22.22 -9.68
C VAL A 37 -2.12 21.01 -9.33
N GLY A 38 -1.35 20.49 -10.29
CA GLY A 38 -0.46 19.33 -10.08
C GLY A 38 0.62 19.55 -9.02
N ASP A 39 1.19 20.74 -8.91
CA ASP A 39 2.16 21.07 -7.85
C ASP A 39 1.45 21.32 -6.51
N ARG A 40 0.27 21.96 -6.56
CA ARG A 40 -0.54 22.27 -5.37
C ARG A 40 -1.01 21.01 -4.66
N VAL A 41 -1.47 19.97 -5.37
CA VAL A 41 -1.91 18.71 -4.74
C VAL A 41 -0.76 18.00 -4.00
N LEU A 42 0.45 18.04 -4.55
CA LEU A 42 1.63 17.46 -3.88
C LEU A 42 1.99 18.22 -2.61
N LEU A 43 1.94 19.55 -2.65
CA LEU A 43 2.21 20.40 -1.49
C LEU A 43 1.12 20.25 -0.42
N LEU A 44 -0.16 20.23 -0.83
CA LEU A 44 -1.29 20.02 0.07
C LEU A 44 -1.23 18.67 0.78
N TYR A 45 -0.77 17.62 0.12
CA TYR A 45 -0.56 16.33 0.77
C TYR A 45 0.46 16.42 1.91
N ASP A 46 1.61 17.07 1.68
CA ASP A 46 2.63 17.28 2.71
C ASP A 46 2.10 18.18 3.85
N LEU A 47 1.36 19.25 3.52
CA LEU A 47 0.74 20.16 4.50
C LEU A 47 -0.33 19.47 5.36
N ALA A 48 -1.27 18.76 4.74
CA ALA A 48 -2.33 18.03 5.42
C ALA A 48 -1.74 16.95 6.34
N THR A 49 -0.70 16.24 5.90
CA THR A 49 0.01 15.26 6.71
C THR A 49 0.70 15.90 7.90
N ALA A 50 1.44 17.01 7.69
CA ALA A 50 2.11 17.73 8.77
C ALA A 50 1.11 18.28 9.80
N ALA A 51 -0.02 18.81 9.32
CA ALA A 51 -1.08 19.36 10.16
C ALA A 51 -1.70 18.32 11.10
N THR A 52 -1.64 17.01 10.79
CA THR A 52 -2.19 15.95 11.69
C THR A 52 -1.61 16.00 13.11
N ALA A 53 -0.40 16.51 13.29
CA ALA A 53 0.29 16.62 14.58
C ALA A 53 0.11 17.97 15.27
N VAL A 54 -0.42 18.96 14.55
CA VAL A 54 -0.47 20.37 14.96
C VAL A 54 -1.92 20.80 15.17
N ASP A 55 -2.75 20.66 14.13
CA ASP A 55 -4.16 20.99 14.12
C ASP A 55 -4.92 19.99 13.24
N THR A 56 -5.71 19.13 13.90
CA THR A 56 -6.44 18.06 13.20
C THR A 56 -7.58 18.60 12.34
N ALA A 57 -8.14 19.77 12.66
CA ALA A 57 -9.18 20.41 11.86
C ALA A 57 -8.59 20.98 10.56
N LEU A 58 -7.44 21.66 10.63
CA LEU A 58 -6.70 22.09 9.43
C LEU A 58 -6.32 20.90 8.55
N SER A 59 -5.79 19.83 9.16
CA SER A 59 -5.47 18.60 8.44
C SER A 59 -6.68 18.01 7.70
N ALA A 60 -7.85 17.94 8.36
CA ALA A 60 -9.07 17.45 7.74
C ALA A 60 -9.54 18.35 6.58
N ASN A 61 -9.52 19.67 6.77
CA ASN A 61 -9.92 20.64 5.75
C ASN A 61 -9.01 20.59 4.52
N TRP A 62 -7.69 20.60 4.71
CA TRP A 62 -6.73 20.52 3.61
C TRP A 62 -6.71 19.15 2.93
N SER A 63 -7.02 18.07 3.65
CA SER A 63 -7.22 16.76 3.03
C SER A 63 -8.42 16.77 2.10
N MET A 64 -9.51 17.45 2.46
CA MET A 64 -10.69 17.57 1.59
C MET A 64 -10.42 18.50 0.41
N GLU A 65 -9.73 19.61 0.61
CA GLU A 65 -9.27 20.47 -0.48
C GLU A 65 -8.39 19.69 -1.47
N LEU A 66 -7.46 18.88 -0.97
CA LEU A 66 -6.65 17.98 -1.80
C LEU A 66 -7.51 16.99 -2.59
N TYR A 67 -8.50 16.37 -1.95
CA TYR A 67 -9.43 15.45 -2.59
C TYR A 67 -10.20 16.14 -3.71
N ASP A 68 -10.78 17.31 -3.45
CA ASP A 68 -11.57 18.07 -4.41
C ASP A 68 -10.72 18.52 -5.61
N LEU A 69 -9.49 18.98 -5.37
CA LEU A 69 -8.56 19.32 -6.45
C LEU A 69 -8.22 18.10 -7.30
N ALA A 70 -7.93 16.97 -6.67
CA ALA A 70 -7.61 15.74 -7.38
C ALA A 70 -8.79 15.25 -8.22
N VAL A 71 -10.00 15.18 -7.65
CA VAL A 71 -11.17 14.63 -8.33
C VAL A 71 -11.70 15.59 -9.40
N ASN A 72 -11.78 16.89 -9.10
CA ASN A 72 -12.53 17.84 -9.93
C ASN A 72 -11.66 18.73 -10.82
N GLN A 73 -10.38 18.94 -10.49
CA GLN A 73 -9.53 19.91 -11.20
C GLN A 73 -8.33 19.29 -11.91
N MET A 74 -7.85 18.12 -11.50
CA MET A 74 -6.81 17.42 -12.24
C MET A 74 -7.38 16.80 -13.53
N PRO A 75 -6.60 16.78 -14.64
CA PRO A 75 -6.99 16.08 -15.85
C PRO A 75 -7.34 14.61 -15.57
N ARG A 76 -8.37 14.09 -16.23
CA ARG A 76 -8.83 12.70 -16.03
C ARG A 76 -7.76 11.67 -16.40
N ASP A 77 -6.91 12.00 -17.36
CA ASP A 77 -5.81 11.18 -17.85
C ASP A 77 -4.51 11.36 -17.04
N ASP A 78 -4.47 12.28 -16.07
CA ASP A 78 -3.31 12.46 -15.20
C ASP A 78 -3.09 11.20 -14.34
N MET A 79 -1.90 10.61 -14.48
CA MET A 79 -1.52 9.38 -13.77
C MET A 79 -1.61 9.50 -12.25
N ASN A 80 -1.49 10.71 -11.69
CA ASN A 80 -1.50 10.93 -10.25
C ASN A 80 -2.89 11.23 -9.69
N ARG A 81 -3.92 11.48 -10.52
CA ARG A 81 -5.27 11.85 -10.07
C ARG A 81 -5.83 10.86 -9.03
N GLY A 82 -5.88 9.58 -9.39
CA GLY A 82 -6.37 8.52 -8.50
C GLY A 82 -5.52 8.36 -7.23
N SER A 83 -4.20 8.50 -7.36
CA SER A 83 -3.26 8.40 -6.23
C SER A 83 -3.42 9.57 -5.26
N MET A 84 -3.62 10.80 -5.74
CA MET A 84 -3.84 11.98 -4.89
C MET A 84 -5.20 11.92 -4.19
N ALA A 85 -6.28 11.52 -4.88
CA ALA A 85 -7.57 11.30 -4.24
C ALA A 85 -7.48 10.24 -3.12
N LYS A 86 -6.80 9.11 -3.38
CA LYS A 86 -6.53 8.08 -2.36
C LYS A 86 -5.73 8.62 -1.18
N ASN A 87 -4.67 9.36 -1.45
CA ASN A 87 -3.80 9.93 -0.43
C ASN A 87 -4.56 10.92 0.45
N ALA A 88 -5.42 11.75 -0.16
CA ALA A 88 -6.31 12.67 0.53
C ALA A 88 -7.20 11.95 1.56
N LEU A 89 -7.92 10.91 1.14
CA LEU A 89 -8.77 10.13 2.05
C LEU A 89 -7.95 9.34 3.09
N THR A 90 -6.74 8.92 2.72
CA THR A 90 -5.82 8.25 3.65
C THR A 90 -5.40 9.20 4.78
N VAL A 91 -5.03 10.44 4.47
CA VAL A 91 -4.69 11.46 5.48
C VAL A 91 -5.93 11.87 6.26
N LEU A 92 -7.05 12.14 5.59
CA LEU A 92 -8.32 12.48 6.25
C LEU A 92 -8.73 11.41 7.26
N SER A 93 -8.53 10.13 6.96
CA SER A 93 -8.88 9.05 7.89
C SER A 93 -8.11 9.09 9.23
N LEU A 94 -6.98 9.80 9.32
CA LEU A 94 -6.24 10.01 10.57
C LEU A 94 -6.98 10.92 11.55
N THR A 95 -7.78 11.86 11.03
CA THR A 95 -8.44 12.90 11.82
C THR A 95 -9.96 12.76 11.79
N ASP A 96 -10.54 12.42 10.64
CA ASP A 96 -11.97 12.16 10.45
C ASP A 96 -12.25 10.95 9.53
N PRO A 97 -12.18 9.72 10.09
CA PRO A 97 -12.44 8.50 9.31
C PRO A 97 -13.90 8.35 8.84
N GLU A 98 -14.86 9.07 9.41
CA GLU A 98 -16.26 8.98 8.94
C GLU A 98 -16.44 9.77 7.65
N ARG A 99 -15.91 11.00 7.60
CA ARG A 99 -15.92 11.79 6.37
C ARG A 99 -15.10 11.13 5.26
N ALA A 100 -13.95 10.54 5.59
CA ALA A 100 -13.18 9.73 4.63
C ALA A 100 -14.00 8.54 4.08
N ALA A 101 -14.82 7.89 4.92
CA ALA A 101 -15.67 6.79 4.49
C ALA A 101 -16.83 7.23 3.57
N GLN A 102 -17.32 8.47 3.71
CA GLN A 102 -18.35 9.03 2.82
C GLN A 102 -17.84 9.11 1.37
N HIS A 103 -16.59 9.53 1.18
CA HIS A 103 -15.96 9.68 -0.13
C HIS A 103 -15.27 8.41 -0.67
N PHE A 104 -15.23 7.32 0.12
CA PHE A 104 -14.49 6.11 -0.28
C PHE A 104 -15.03 5.47 -1.57
N LEU A 105 -16.36 5.44 -1.72
CA LEU A 105 -17.01 4.82 -2.88
C LEU A 105 -16.90 5.66 -4.15
N GLU A 106 -16.49 6.92 -4.02
CA GLU A 106 -16.25 7.85 -5.13
C GLU A 106 -14.85 7.69 -5.72
N LEU A 107 -13.96 6.93 -5.08
CA LEU A 107 -12.65 6.61 -5.64
C LEU A 107 -12.77 5.76 -6.91
N GLU A 108 -12.17 6.24 -7.98
CA GLU A 108 -12.10 5.53 -9.27
C GLU A 108 -10.88 4.59 -9.31
N PRO A 109 -11.00 3.39 -9.94
CA PRO A 109 -9.83 2.59 -10.30
C PRO A 109 -8.90 3.39 -11.22
N SER A 110 -7.59 3.33 -10.99
CA SER A 110 -6.63 3.97 -11.88
C SER A 110 -6.17 3.00 -12.97
N THR A 111 -6.48 3.31 -14.22
CA THR A 111 -6.02 2.52 -15.39
C THR A 111 -4.49 2.43 -15.48
N TRP A 112 -3.79 3.46 -14.99
CA TRP A 112 -2.33 3.52 -14.94
C TRP A 112 -1.70 2.58 -13.91
N HIS A 113 -2.40 2.33 -12.80
CA HIS A 113 -1.90 1.49 -11.71
C HIS A 113 -2.40 0.05 -11.84
N MET A 114 -3.48 -0.20 -12.59
CA MET A 114 -3.91 -1.54 -12.95
C MET A 114 -2.90 -2.17 -13.93
N PRO A 115 -2.61 -3.47 -13.82
CA PRO A 115 -3.17 -4.47 -12.90
C PRO A 115 -2.47 -4.54 -11.52
N ASN A 116 -1.57 -3.61 -11.20
CA ASN A 116 -0.73 -3.70 -10.00
C ASN A 116 -1.44 -3.27 -8.72
N GLU A 117 -2.23 -2.21 -8.78
CA GLU A 117 -2.77 -1.56 -7.60
C GLU A 117 -4.13 -0.89 -7.85
N ASP A 118 -5.05 -1.14 -6.92
CA ASP A 118 -6.32 -0.43 -6.82
C ASP A 118 -6.25 0.57 -5.65
N PRO A 119 -6.40 1.89 -5.90
CA PRO A 119 -6.28 2.91 -4.85
C PRO A 119 -7.23 2.67 -3.67
N ARG A 120 -8.39 2.06 -3.91
CA ARG A 120 -9.38 1.80 -2.85
C ARG A 120 -8.85 0.81 -1.81
N ILE A 121 -8.02 -0.14 -2.22
CA ILE A 121 -7.44 -1.16 -1.32
C ILE A 121 -6.41 -0.55 -0.39
N ASP A 122 -5.61 0.35 -0.93
CA ASP A 122 -4.60 1.07 -0.21
C ASP A 122 -5.22 2.09 0.77
N CYS A 123 -6.31 2.74 0.38
CA CYS A 123 -7.13 3.55 1.29
C CYS A 123 -7.76 2.67 2.39
N ALA A 124 -8.37 1.53 2.04
CA ALA A 124 -9.04 0.63 2.98
C ALA A 124 -8.10 0.08 4.07
N ARG A 125 -6.83 -0.19 3.74
CA ARG A 125 -5.79 -0.58 4.71
C ARG A 125 -5.70 0.37 5.90
N ASN A 126 -5.90 1.66 5.64
CA ASN A 126 -5.77 2.75 6.59
C ASN A 126 -7.13 3.15 7.20
N LEU A 127 -8.16 3.25 6.36
CA LEU A 127 -9.48 3.73 6.73
C LEU A 127 -10.22 2.73 7.64
N PHE A 128 -10.24 1.44 7.29
CA PHE A 128 -11.04 0.44 8.01
C PHE A 128 -10.67 0.32 9.49
N PRO A 129 -9.38 0.16 9.88
CA PRO A 129 -9.02 0.11 11.29
C PRO A 129 -9.39 1.38 12.05
N ARG A 130 -9.28 2.56 11.43
CA ARG A 130 -9.59 3.86 12.07
C ARG A 130 -11.09 4.10 12.21
N LEU A 131 -11.87 3.71 11.21
CA LEU A 131 -13.33 3.73 11.30
C LEU A 131 -13.83 2.76 12.38
N TRP A 132 -13.21 1.58 12.47
CA TRP A 132 -13.45 0.65 13.58
C TRP A 132 -13.01 1.23 14.93
N ASP A 133 -11.87 1.92 15.03
CA ASP A 133 -11.44 2.58 16.27
C ASP A 133 -12.47 3.63 16.74
N LYS A 134 -13.06 4.38 15.81
CA LYS A 134 -14.02 5.45 16.12
C LYS A 134 -15.41 4.92 16.49
N ARG A 135 -15.90 3.88 15.81
CA ARG A 135 -17.32 3.44 15.88
C ARG A 135 -17.50 1.99 16.35
N GLY A 136 -16.41 1.25 16.53
CA GLY A 136 -16.41 -0.16 16.90
C GLY A 136 -17.30 -1.00 15.98
N LYS A 137 -18.12 -1.87 16.58
CA LYS A 137 -19.06 -2.74 15.88
C LYS A 137 -20.05 -1.98 14.97
N GLN A 138 -20.40 -0.74 15.31
CA GLN A 138 -21.34 0.06 14.52
C GLN A 138 -20.78 0.42 13.13
N ALA A 139 -19.45 0.42 12.93
CA ALA A 139 -18.84 0.61 11.62
C ALA A 139 -18.96 -0.61 10.69
N LEU A 140 -19.26 -1.80 11.23
CA LEU A 140 -19.18 -3.04 10.47
C LEU A 140 -20.02 -3.03 9.17
N PRO A 141 -21.29 -2.55 9.17
CA PRO A 141 -22.07 -2.49 7.93
C PRO A 141 -21.44 -1.59 6.86
N ALA A 142 -20.82 -0.48 7.25
CA ALA A 142 -20.13 0.42 6.32
C ALA A 142 -18.86 -0.25 5.75
N ILE A 143 -18.05 -0.88 6.60
CA ILE A 143 -16.84 -1.61 6.18
C ILE A 143 -17.19 -2.76 5.24
N GLN A 144 -18.23 -3.55 5.56
CA GLN A 144 -18.70 -4.63 4.68
C GLN A 144 -19.16 -4.10 3.33
N ARG A 145 -19.94 -3.01 3.30
CA ARG A 145 -20.39 -2.38 2.06
C ARG A 145 -19.22 -1.92 1.19
N MET A 146 -18.22 -1.27 1.78
CA MET A 146 -17.02 -0.81 1.08
C MET A 146 -16.19 -2.00 0.55
N ALA A 147 -15.96 -3.02 1.37
CA ALA A 147 -15.21 -4.21 0.97
C ALA A 147 -15.89 -4.99 -0.16
N GLU A 148 -17.20 -5.10 -0.09
CA GLU A 148 -18.02 -5.75 -1.10
C GLU A 148 -18.03 -4.94 -2.42
N PHE A 149 -18.11 -3.62 -2.34
CA PHE A 149 -18.01 -2.75 -3.51
C PHE A 149 -16.67 -2.91 -4.24
N THR A 150 -15.55 -2.90 -3.51
CA THR A 150 -14.23 -3.07 -4.14
C THR A 150 -14.04 -4.47 -4.70
N ALA A 151 -14.52 -5.52 -4.01
CA ALA A 151 -14.46 -6.89 -4.54
C ALA A 151 -15.17 -7.02 -5.89
N ARG A 152 -16.34 -6.39 -6.05
CA ARG A 152 -17.09 -6.44 -7.33
C ARG A 152 -16.45 -5.65 -8.46
N THR A 153 -15.62 -4.66 -8.13
CA THR A 153 -15.13 -3.67 -9.10
C THR A 153 -13.60 -3.67 -9.21
N GLY A 154 -12.94 -4.64 -8.61
CA GLY A 154 -11.49 -4.66 -8.45
C GLY A 154 -11.07 -5.77 -7.48
N GLN A 155 -10.46 -5.37 -6.36
CA GLN A 155 -9.86 -6.28 -5.38
C GLN A 155 -10.62 -6.24 -4.05
N TYR A 156 -10.63 -7.34 -3.29
CA TYR A 156 -11.11 -7.34 -1.92
C TYR A 156 -10.05 -6.75 -0.98
N PRO A 157 -10.42 -5.92 0.02
CA PRO A 157 -9.46 -5.20 0.84
C PRO A 157 -8.91 -6.07 1.99
N TYR A 158 -8.19 -7.13 1.63
CA TYR A 158 -7.69 -8.16 2.55
C TYR A 158 -6.98 -7.60 3.78
N ILE A 159 -6.04 -6.67 3.61
CA ILE A 159 -5.27 -6.09 4.72
C ILE A 159 -6.17 -5.23 5.64
N GLY A 160 -7.05 -4.41 5.06
CA GLY A 160 -7.99 -3.59 5.84
C GLY A 160 -8.91 -4.46 6.71
N ILE A 161 -9.38 -5.58 6.16
CA ILE A 161 -10.18 -6.57 6.90
C ILE A 161 -9.32 -7.31 7.93
N GLY A 162 -8.08 -7.67 7.59
CA GLY A 162 -7.12 -8.34 8.48
C GLY A 162 -6.91 -7.56 9.79
N HIS A 163 -6.75 -6.24 9.70
CA HIS A 163 -6.57 -5.36 10.86
C HIS A 163 -7.79 -5.24 11.80
N ILE A 164 -9.01 -5.50 11.33
CA ILE A 164 -10.22 -5.40 12.16
C ILE A 164 -10.66 -6.75 12.72
N LEU A 165 -10.35 -7.86 12.03
CA LEU A 165 -10.93 -9.17 12.32
C LEU A 165 -10.61 -9.71 13.73
N PRO A 166 -9.38 -9.60 14.26
CA PRO A 166 -9.08 -10.03 15.63
C PRO A 166 -9.89 -9.29 16.69
N ARG A 167 -10.14 -7.99 16.48
CA ARG A 167 -10.91 -7.14 17.41
C ARG A 167 -12.41 -7.42 17.28
N LEU A 168 -12.90 -7.60 16.06
CA LEU A 168 -14.27 -8.02 15.80
C LEU A 168 -14.56 -9.38 16.47
N ALA A 169 -13.62 -10.33 16.43
CA ALA A 169 -13.81 -11.65 17.05
C ALA A 169 -13.92 -11.62 18.58
N GLN A 170 -13.40 -10.58 19.23
CA GLN A 170 -13.56 -10.39 20.68
C GLN A 170 -14.97 -9.93 21.06
N VAL A 171 -15.64 -9.19 20.17
CA VAL A 171 -16.98 -8.62 20.43
C VAL A 171 -18.12 -9.38 19.75
N ASP A 172 -17.86 -10.03 18.61
CA ASP A 172 -18.83 -10.79 17.82
C ASP A 172 -18.10 -11.85 16.95
N ARG A 173 -17.92 -13.04 17.52
CA ARG A 173 -17.26 -14.16 16.83
C ARG A 173 -18.00 -14.61 15.57
N ALA A 174 -19.33 -14.55 15.56
CA ALA A 174 -20.13 -14.98 14.41
C ALA A 174 -19.93 -14.02 13.23
N ALA A 175 -19.97 -12.71 13.49
CA ALA A 175 -19.68 -11.70 12.48
C ALA A 175 -18.22 -11.78 11.97
N ALA A 176 -17.25 -11.98 12.87
CA ALA A 176 -15.85 -12.17 12.48
C ALA A 176 -15.67 -13.37 11.55
N ARG A 177 -16.30 -14.51 11.88
CA ARG A 177 -16.27 -15.71 11.05
C ARG A 177 -16.94 -15.49 9.69
N SER A 178 -18.09 -14.82 9.66
CA SER A 178 -18.78 -14.46 8.42
C SER A 178 -17.89 -13.61 7.50
N LEU A 179 -17.28 -12.56 8.06
CA LEU A 179 -16.38 -11.66 7.33
C LEU A 179 -15.11 -12.36 6.83
N TYR A 180 -14.54 -13.27 7.64
CA TYR A 180 -13.41 -14.10 7.25
C TYR A 180 -13.77 -14.99 6.06
N LEU A 181 -14.88 -15.73 6.14
CA LEU A 181 -15.31 -16.61 5.07
C LEU A 181 -15.70 -15.86 3.79
N ALA A 182 -16.20 -14.62 3.90
CA ALA A 182 -16.40 -13.75 2.76
C ALA A 182 -15.07 -13.45 2.04
N ALA A 183 -14.03 -13.07 2.78
CA ALA A 183 -12.70 -12.84 2.22
C ALA A 183 -12.14 -14.08 1.51
N VAL A 184 -12.25 -15.26 2.14
CA VAL A 184 -11.82 -16.55 1.55
C VAL A 184 -12.52 -16.83 0.21
N ARG A 185 -13.85 -16.61 0.14
CA ARG A 185 -14.60 -16.83 -1.11
C ARG A 185 -14.17 -15.90 -2.23
N ARG A 186 -13.96 -14.61 -1.93
CA ARG A 186 -13.58 -13.61 -2.94
C ARG A 186 -12.26 -13.91 -3.64
N LEU A 187 -11.32 -14.59 -2.97
CA LEU A 187 -10.03 -14.94 -3.58
C LEU A 187 -10.20 -15.81 -4.84
N ALA A 188 -11.18 -16.71 -4.83
CA ALA A 188 -11.45 -17.59 -5.96
C ALA A 188 -12.05 -16.84 -7.16
N GLU A 189 -12.72 -15.71 -6.92
CA GLU A 189 -13.44 -14.90 -7.91
C GLU A 189 -12.54 -13.83 -8.54
N GLU A 190 -11.58 -13.28 -7.80
CA GLU A 190 -10.69 -12.22 -8.27
C GLU A 190 -9.77 -12.65 -9.42
N ARG A 191 -9.58 -11.74 -10.38
CA ARG A 191 -8.76 -11.93 -11.59
C ARG A 191 -8.00 -10.65 -11.93
N GLY A 192 -6.83 -10.78 -12.54
CA GLY A 192 -6.17 -9.67 -13.23
C GLY A 192 -5.58 -8.59 -12.31
N ILE A 193 -5.40 -8.88 -11.02
CA ILE A 193 -4.70 -8.00 -10.07
C ILE A 193 -3.54 -8.77 -9.44
N TRP A 194 -2.31 -8.39 -9.75
CA TRP A 194 -1.12 -9.19 -9.43
C TRP A 194 -0.86 -9.30 -7.93
N ARG A 195 -1.31 -8.30 -7.16
CA ARG A 195 -1.06 -8.17 -5.72
C ARG A 195 -2.07 -8.94 -4.85
N THR A 196 -3.15 -9.48 -5.43
CA THR A 196 -4.22 -10.16 -4.68
C THR A 196 -3.69 -11.23 -3.73
N LEU A 197 -2.82 -12.13 -4.19
CA LEU A 197 -2.31 -13.22 -3.36
C LEU A 197 -1.35 -12.72 -2.26
N ASP A 198 -0.54 -11.70 -2.53
CA ASP A 198 0.34 -11.07 -1.53
C ASP A 198 -0.45 -10.47 -0.36
N ASP A 199 -1.50 -9.73 -0.69
CA ASP A 199 -2.36 -9.11 0.31
C ASP A 199 -3.21 -10.16 1.05
N TYR A 200 -3.62 -11.24 0.37
CA TYR A 200 -4.30 -12.38 1.02
C TYR A 200 -3.38 -13.10 2.00
N LEU A 201 -2.11 -13.34 1.67
CA LEU A 201 -1.14 -13.98 2.57
C LEU A 201 -0.87 -13.13 3.83
N LYS A 202 -0.91 -11.80 3.71
CA LYS A 202 -0.85 -10.90 4.88
C LYS A 202 -2.12 -11.02 5.72
N PHE A 203 -3.29 -11.04 5.08
CA PHE A 203 -4.57 -11.30 5.76
C PHE A 203 -4.57 -12.64 6.51
N LEU A 204 -4.06 -13.73 5.92
CA LEU A 204 -3.95 -15.02 6.60
C LEU A 204 -3.09 -14.92 7.87
N ARG A 205 -1.94 -14.22 7.82
CA ARG A 205 -1.07 -14.01 8.97
C ARG A 205 -1.78 -13.25 10.09
N GLU A 206 -2.32 -12.09 9.76
CA GLU A 206 -2.96 -11.19 10.73
C GLU A 206 -4.18 -11.82 11.39
N THR A 207 -4.91 -12.65 10.63
CA THR A 207 -6.14 -13.27 11.12
C THR A 207 -5.95 -14.69 11.64
N TRP A 208 -4.76 -15.29 11.53
CA TRP A 208 -4.52 -16.71 11.83
C TRP A 208 -5.09 -17.19 13.16
N PRO A 209 -5.01 -16.44 14.28
CA PRO A 209 -5.55 -16.90 15.56
C PRO A 209 -7.08 -16.96 15.63
N VAL A 210 -7.79 -16.26 14.75
CA VAL A 210 -9.25 -16.06 14.82
C VAL A 210 -10.09 -17.24 14.31
N PRO A 211 -9.89 -17.74 13.07
CA PRO A 211 -10.74 -18.79 12.51
C PRO A 211 -10.50 -20.14 13.17
N SER A 212 -11.52 -21.01 13.08
CA SER A 212 -11.41 -22.42 13.47
C SER A 212 -10.42 -23.18 12.58
N ARG A 213 -9.94 -24.35 13.02
CA ARG A 213 -9.00 -25.16 12.21
C ARG A 213 -9.57 -25.53 10.83
N SER A 214 -10.88 -25.81 10.74
CA SER A 214 -11.53 -26.10 9.46
C SER A 214 -11.62 -24.88 8.55
N ASP A 215 -11.92 -23.70 9.10
CA ASP A 215 -11.95 -22.47 8.32
C ASP A 215 -10.53 -22.06 7.86
N ARG A 216 -9.49 -22.29 8.68
CA ARG A 216 -8.08 -22.11 8.27
C ARG A 216 -7.71 -23.01 7.10
N ARG A 217 -8.10 -24.28 7.17
CA ARG A 217 -7.88 -25.24 6.09
C ARG A 217 -8.50 -24.77 4.78
N ARG A 218 -9.77 -24.36 4.81
CA ARG A 218 -10.46 -23.80 3.64
C ARG A 218 -9.73 -22.58 3.05
N ALA A 219 -9.22 -21.71 3.91
CA ALA A 219 -8.53 -20.50 3.48
C ALA A 219 -7.18 -20.80 2.80
N VAL A 220 -6.44 -21.81 3.27
CA VAL A 220 -5.20 -22.28 2.65
C VAL A 220 -5.48 -23.04 1.36
N GLU A 221 -6.51 -23.90 1.33
CA GLU A 221 -6.97 -24.59 0.12
C GLU A 221 -7.37 -23.58 -0.98
N ALA A 222 -8.10 -22.52 -0.61
CA ALA A 222 -8.44 -21.43 -1.54
C ALA A 222 -7.20 -20.72 -2.09
N ALA A 223 -6.19 -20.45 -1.26
CA ALA A 223 -4.94 -19.85 -1.73
C ALA A 223 -4.19 -20.76 -2.70
N LEU A 224 -4.02 -22.04 -2.35
CA LEU A 224 -3.35 -23.03 -3.20
C LEU A 224 -4.04 -23.18 -4.55
N ALA A 225 -5.38 -23.18 -4.58
CA ALA A 225 -6.15 -23.27 -5.82
C ALA A 225 -5.93 -22.08 -6.78
N VAL A 226 -5.55 -20.92 -6.25
CA VAL A 226 -5.31 -19.70 -7.04
C VAL A 226 -3.85 -19.56 -7.47
N VAL A 227 -2.90 -20.26 -6.84
CA VAL A 227 -1.47 -20.16 -7.17
C VAL A 227 -1.20 -20.39 -8.67
N PRO A 228 -1.60 -21.52 -9.30
CA PRO A 228 -1.27 -21.76 -10.71
C PRO A 228 -1.81 -20.67 -11.64
N ARG A 229 -3.05 -20.24 -11.38
CA ARG A 229 -3.69 -19.17 -12.14
C ARG A 229 -2.95 -17.84 -12.00
N SER A 230 -2.60 -17.45 -10.78
CA SER A 230 -1.89 -16.19 -10.52
C SER A 230 -0.51 -16.14 -11.20
N VAL A 231 0.17 -17.29 -11.30
CA VAL A 231 1.45 -17.42 -11.98
C VAL A 231 1.26 -17.30 -13.50
N SER A 232 0.23 -17.94 -14.06
CA SER A 232 -0.12 -17.81 -15.48
C SER A 232 -0.47 -16.37 -15.85
N GLU A 233 -1.39 -15.73 -15.13
CA GLU A 233 -1.82 -14.34 -15.41
C GLU A 233 -0.64 -13.36 -15.39
N LYS A 234 0.32 -13.57 -14.48
CA LYS A 234 1.55 -12.77 -14.39
C LYS A 234 2.50 -13.02 -15.56
N ALA A 235 2.64 -14.27 -15.99
CA ALA A 235 3.46 -14.64 -17.13
C ALA A 235 2.88 -14.07 -18.44
N ASP A 236 1.56 -14.11 -18.61
CA ASP A 236 0.86 -13.58 -19.79
C ASP A 236 1.00 -12.06 -19.90
N ALA A 237 0.98 -11.36 -18.76
CA ALA A 237 1.12 -9.92 -18.73
C ALA A 237 2.57 -9.43 -18.88
N ALA A 238 3.56 -10.32 -18.72
CA ALA A 238 4.97 -10.04 -18.97
C ALA A 238 5.68 -11.21 -19.69
N PRO A 239 5.34 -11.46 -20.98
CA PRO A 239 5.86 -12.62 -21.71
C PRO A 239 7.39 -12.67 -21.76
N GLY A 240 7.94 -13.87 -21.56
CA GLY A 240 9.38 -14.13 -21.58
C GLY A 240 10.12 -13.70 -20.30
N SER A 241 9.44 -13.06 -19.34
CA SER A 241 10.06 -12.75 -18.06
C SER A 241 10.32 -14.03 -17.26
N ARG A 242 11.50 -14.08 -16.60
CA ARG A 242 11.78 -15.12 -15.60
C ARG A 242 11.67 -14.48 -14.22
N SER A 243 10.88 -15.10 -13.36
CA SER A 243 10.72 -14.67 -11.96
C SER A 243 11.46 -15.64 -11.05
N TYR A 244 12.29 -15.12 -10.16
CA TYR A 244 12.84 -15.88 -9.04
C TYR A 244 12.58 -15.11 -7.74
N ALA A 245 12.56 -15.82 -6.62
CA ALA A 245 12.39 -15.22 -5.30
C ALA A 245 13.57 -15.57 -4.41
N GLU A 246 14.06 -14.59 -3.64
CA GLU A 246 15.04 -14.80 -2.59
C GLU A 246 14.43 -14.40 -1.24
N TYR A 247 14.59 -15.27 -0.25
CA TYR A 247 14.13 -15.08 1.11
C TYR A 247 15.33 -14.98 2.01
N TYR A 248 15.40 -13.92 2.81
CA TYR A 248 16.52 -13.66 3.69
C TYR A 248 16.06 -13.98 5.11
N LEU A 249 16.53 -15.12 5.61
CA LEU A 249 16.20 -15.67 6.92
C LEU A 249 17.42 -15.57 7.84
N PRO A 250 17.23 -15.62 9.17
CA PRO A 250 18.35 -15.73 10.10
C PRO A 250 19.26 -16.93 9.83
N GLN A 251 18.72 -18.02 9.28
CA GLN A 251 19.46 -19.25 8.96
C GLN A 251 20.16 -19.22 7.60
N GLY A 252 19.95 -18.17 6.79
CA GLY A 252 20.54 -18.04 5.47
C GLY A 252 19.55 -17.54 4.42
N THR A 253 19.96 -17.60 3.15
CA THR A 253 19.13 -17.18 2.02
C THR A 253 18.52 -18.40 1.32
N VAL A 254 17.20 -18.43 1.17
CA VAL A 254 16.49 -19.43 0.36
C VAL A 254 16.19 -18.83 -1.00
N ARG A 255 16.61 -19.51 -2.08
CA ARG A 255 16.38 -19.07 -3.45
C ARG A 255 15.49 -20.04 -4.19
N LEU A 256 14.37 -19.54 -4.71
CA LEU A 256 13.37 -20.31 -5.45
C LEU A 256 13.35 -19.85 -6.90
N ARG A 257 13.17 -20.80 -7.82
CA ARG A 257 13.41 -20.61 -9.26
C ARG A 257 12.18 -20.13 -10.01
N SER A 258 11.01 -20.24 -9.39
CA SER A 258 9.75 -19.78 -9.95
C SER A 258 8.93 -18.99 -8.94
N GLU A 259 8.00 -18.19 -9.45
CA GLU A 259 7.00 -17.52 -8.63
C GLU A 259 6.09 -18.55 -7.94
N GLU A 260 5.74 -19.64 -8.63
CA GLU A 260 4.93 -20.71 -8.07
C GLU A 260 5.56 -21.32 -6.82
N GLU A 261 6.82 -21.76 -6.91
CA GLU A 261 7.58 -22.30 -5.77
C GLU A 261 7.59 -21.31 -4.61
N ALA A 262 7.77 -20.02 -4.90
CA ALA A 262 7.75 -18.97 -3.88
C ALA A 262 6.38 -18.83 -3.19
N ARG A 263 5.28 -18.92 -3.94
CA ARG A 263 3.93 -18.87 -3.36
C ARG A 263 3.61 -20.09 -2.53
N ILE A 264 4.00 -21.28 -2.98
CA ILE A 264 3.85 -22.51 -2.20
C ILE A 264 4.68 -22.42 -0.92
N TYR A 265 5.90 -21.92 -1.01
CA TYR A 265 6.78 -21.70 0.14
C TYR A 265 6.19 -20.71 1.16
N ASP A 266 5.59 -19.60 0.69
CA ASP A 266 4.88 -18.65 1.57
C ASP A 266 3.68 -19.30 2.30
N LEU A 267 3.09 -20.35 1.73
CA LEU A 267 1.93 -21.06 2.29
C LEU A 267 2.31 -22.22 3.23
N LEU A 268 3.51 -22.79 3.09
CA LEU A 268 3.97 -23.94 3.89
C LEU A 268 3.80 -23.78 5.40
N PRO A 269 4.13 -22.62 6.02
CA PRO A 269 3.95 -22.45 7.47
C PRO A 269 2.50 -22.64 7.91
N PHE A 270 1.53 -22.22 7.08
CA PHE A 270 0.11 -22.38 7.36
C PHE A 270 -0.36 -23.82 7.16
N VAL A 271 0.13 -24.46 6.10
CA VAL A 271 -0.13 -25.87 5.81
C VAL A 271 0.37 -26.76 6.96
N ASP A 272 1.63 -26.59 7.36
CA ASP A 272 2.24 -27.38 8.44
C ASP A 272 1.53 -27.16 9.79
N ALA A 273 1.08 -25.94 10.05
CA ALA A 273 0.29 -25.61 11.26
C ALA A 273 -1.12 -26.23 11.26
N ILE A 274 -1.69 -26.56 10.10
CA ILE A 274 -2.97 -27.28 9.98
C ILE A 274 -2.74 -28.79 10.03
N ASP A 275 -1.80 -29.30 9.24
CA ASP A 275 -1.50 -30.71 9.03
C ASP A 275 -0.08 -30.87 8.45
N ALA A 276 0.87 -31.24 9.30
CA ALA A 276 2.27 -31.47 8.89
C ALA A 276 2.42 -32.60 7.86
N GLY A 277 1.48 -33.56 7.81
CA GLY A 277 1.46 -34.60 6.78
C GLY A 277 1.12 -34.01 5.41
N TRP A 278 0.19 -33.06 5.35
CA TRP A 278 -0.10 -32.31 4.14
C TRP A 278 1.10 -31.49 3.66
N GLY A 279 1.80 -30.81 4.57
CA GLY A 279 2.99 -30.04 4.21
C GLY A 279 4.15 -30.89 3.70
N ARG A 280 4.35 -32.10 4.24
CA ARG A 280 5.30 -33.09 3.68
C ARG A 280 4.91 -33.52 2.26
N LYS A 281 3.63 -33.80 2.01
CA LYS A 281 3.14 -34.15 0.67
C LYS A 281 3.38 -33.01 -0.32
N LEU A 282 3.09 -31.77 0.09
CA LEU A 282 3.28 -30.58 -0.74
C LEU A 282 4.77 -30.37 -1.06
N ARG A 283 5.67 -30.53 -0.09
CA ARG A 283 7.12 -30.52 -0.34
C ARG A 283 7.60 -31.63 -1.27
N GLY A 284 6.97 -32.81 -1.23
CA GLY A 284 7.23 -33.89 -2.18
C GLY A 284 6.83 -33.54 -3.63
N GLN A 285 5.82 -32.70 -3.82
CA GLN A 285 5.39 -32.20 -5.13
C GLN A 285 6.32 -31.09 -5.68
N TYR A 286 6.99 -30.36 -4.79
CA TYR A 286 7.89 -29.26 -5.13
C TYR A 286 9.30 -29.53 -4.57
N PRO A 287 10.16 -30.29 -5.29
CA PRO A 287 11.48 -30.73 -4.77
C PRO A 287 12.39 -29.59 -4.30
N ALA A 288 12.26 -28.39 -4.89
CA ALA A 288 12.98 -27.19 -4.46
C ALA A 288 12.69 -26.80 -2.99
N LEU A 289 11.59 -27.30 -2.42
CA LEU A 289 11.12 -27.01 -1.06
C LEU A 289 11.43 -28.14 -0.06
N ALA A 290 12.05 -29.24 -0.47
CA ALA A 290 12.26 -30.41 0.41
C ALA A 290 13.16 -30.09 1.62
N ASN A 291 14.21 -29.29 1.40
CA ASN A 291 15.29 -29.03 2.36
C ASN A 291 15.48 -27.54 2.68
N VAL A 292 14.44 -26.73 2.46
CA VAL A 292 14.50 -25.29 2.78
C VAL A 292 14.00 -25.06 4.19
N ALA A 293 14.64 -24.14 4.91
CA ALA A 293 14.15 -23.70 6.21
C ALA A 293 12.80 -23.02 6.05
N ILE A 294 11.78 -23.44 6.79
CA ILE A 294 10.42 -22.89 6.69
C ILE A 294 10.27 -21.76 7.73
N PRO A 295 9.83 -20.56 7.35
CA PRO A 295 9.62 -19.48 8.31
C PRO A 295 8.43 -19.82 9.22
N ARG A 296 8.40 -19.24 10.42
CA ARG A 296 7.24 -19.36 11.31
C ARG A 296 6.06 -18.52 10.78
N THR A 297 4.83 -18.90 11.14
CA THR A 297 3.61 -18.16 10.73
C THR A 297 3.52 -16.75 11.32
N ASP A 298 4.20 -16.48 12.43
CA ASP A 298 4.27 -15.19 13.11
C ASP A 298 5.41 -14.28 12.62
N VAL A 299 6.28 -14.79 11.75
CA VAL A 299 7.39 -14.03 11.17
C VAL A 299 7.07 -13.70 9.72
N THR A 300 7.19 -12.42 9.36
CA THR A 300 7.17 -12.03 7.94
C THR A 300 8.59 -12.13 7.40
N PRO A 301 8.91 -13.13 6.56
CA PRO A 301 10.23 -13.18 5.96
C PRO A 301 10.41 -11.98 5.02
N TRP A 302 11.62 -11.43 4.96
CA TRP A 302 11.93 -10.45 3.93
C TRP A 302 12.15 -11.20 2.61
N ARG A 303 11.28 -10.92 1.63
CA ARG A 303 11.30 -11.51 0.30
C ARG A 303 11.72 -10.44 -0.71
N SER A 304 12.78 -10.70 -1.47
CA SER A 304 13.06 -9.96 -2.70
C SER A 304 12.51 -10.75 -3.88
N GLY A 305 11.60 -10.12 -4.64
CA GLY A 305 11.16 -10.63 -5.93
C GLY A 305 11.99 -9.95 -7.01
N VAL A 306 12.74 -10.71 -7.79
CA VAL A 306 13.50 -10.15 -8.92
C VAL A 306 12.87 -10.62 -10.21
N PHE A 307 12.37 -9.66 -10.97
CA PHE A 307 11.94 -9.86 -12.35
C PHE A 307 13.12 -9.66 -13.27
N VAL A 308 13.55 -10.74 -13.92
CA VAL A 308 14.55 -10.64 -14.98
C VAL A 308 13.80 -10.51 -16.30
N ALA A 309 13.87 -9.31 -16.89
CA ALA A 309 13.29 -9.05 -18.21
C ALA A 309 13.88 -10.01 -19.27
N ALA A 310 13.06 -10.37 -20.25
CA ALA A 310 13.46 -11.19 -21.38
C ALA A 310 14.48 -10.42 -22.24
N GLY A 311 15.78 -10.59 -21.98
CA GLY A 311 16.79 -9.90 -22.79
C GLY A 311 18.22 -10.17 -22.31
N ARG A 312 18.91 -11.04 -23.07
CA ARG A 312 20.33 -11.46 -22.97
C ARG A 312 20.81 -11.70 -21.54
N ASP A 313 21.17 -12.95 -21.27
CA ASP A 313 21.72 -13.45 -20.01
C ASP A 313 22.98 -12.68 -19.55
N LYS A 314 22.82 -11.44 -19.06
CA LYS A 314 23.88 -10.62 -18.47
C LYS A 314 24.28 -11.13 -17.08
N THR A 315 23.61 -12.19 -16.59
CA THR A 315 23.90 -12.78 -15.28
C THR A 315 25.30 -13.43 -15.23
N ARG A 316 25.96 -13.66 -16.37
CA ARG A 316 27.37 -14.08 -16.39
C ARG A 316 28.36 -12.93 -16.13
N ALA A 317 28.00 -11.67 -16.42
CA ALA A 317 28.90 -10.52 -16.25
C ALA A 317 28.76 -9.79 -14.91
N GLY A 318 27.64 -9.95 -14.20
CA GLY A 318 27.38 -9.26 -12.91
C GLY A 318 27.75 -10.05 -11.64
N ARG A 319 27.97 -11.37 -11.74
CA ARG A 319 28.20 -12.24 -10.57
C ARG A 319 29.53 -12.01 -9.85
N SER A 320 30.48 -11.26 -10.41
CA SER A 320 31.79 -11.02 -9.77
C SER A 320 31.83 -9.82 -8.80
N ARG A 321 30.79 -8.98 -8.72
CA ARG A 321 30.86 -7.71 -7.96
C ARG A 321 30.08 -7.68 -6.64
N PHE A 322 29.36 -8.75 -6.29
CA PHE A 322 28.56 -8.83 -5.06
C PHE A 322 28.94 -10.03 -4.17
N ARG A 323 30.23 -10.43 -4.15
CA ARG A 323 30.76 -11.10 -2.96
C ARG A 323 30.97 -10.02 -1.91
N ALA A 324 29.99 -9.85 -1.02
CA ALA A 324 30.21 -9.17 0.24
C ALA A 324 31.29 -9.94 1.00
N SER A 325 32.46 -9.33 1.17
CA SER A 325 33.40 -9.77 2.18
C SER A 325 32.70 -9.64 3.54
N PRO A 326 32.75 -10.66 4.41
CA PRO A 326 32.28 -10.48 5.79
C PRO A 326 33.09 -9.35 6.44
N PRO A 327 32.50 -8.56 7.35
CA PRO A 327 33.24 -7.57 8.10
C PRO A 327 34.26 -8.29 9.00
N ASP A 328 35.53 -8.19 8.64
CA ASP A 328 36.64 -8.63 9.47
C ASP A 328 36.80 -7.62 10.62
N VAL A 329 36.37 -8.02 11.80
CA VAL A 329 36.53 -7.26 13.04
C VAL A 329 37.68 -7.90 13.80
N SER A 330 38.93 -7.54 13.44
CA SER A 330 40.11 -7.63 14.33
C SER A 330 41.34 -6.88 13.78
N ALA A 331 41.65 -5.78 14.46
CA ALA A 331 43.01 -5.32 14.85
C ALA A 331 44.02 -4.69 13.85
N ARG A 332 44.25 -3.39 14.12
CA ARG A 332 45.53 -2.69 14.43
C ARG A 332 46.59 -2.41 13.34
N MET A 333 46.78 -1.09 13.16
CA MET A 333 48.01 -0.27 13.10
C MET A 333 49.29 -0.87 12.48
N GLY A 334 49.72 -0.26 11.36
CA GLY A 334 51.08 -0.29 10.85
C GLY A 334 51.24 0.70 9.68
N ALA A 335 52.29 1.52 9.73
CA ALA A 335 52.54 2.74 8.94
C ALA A 335 53.11 2.47 7.50
N PRO A 336 53.41 3.52 6.70
CA PRO A 336 53.37 3.49 5.23
C PRO A 336 54.69 3.10 4.54
N GLY A 337 54.60 2.63 3.30
CA GLY A 337 55.75 2.40 2.41
C GLY A 337 55.39 2.31 0.92
N SER A 338 55.95 3.26 0.15
CA SER A 338 56.53 3.17 -1.21
C SER A 338 55.73 2.68 -2.43
N GLU A 339 55.57 3.63 -3.37
CA GLU A 339 55.89 3.60 -4.81
C GLU A 339 56.01 2.26 -5.57
N THR A 340 55.30 2.17 -6.71
CA THR A 340 55.84 2.07 -8.09
C THR A 340 54.65 1.97 -9.08
N ARG A 341 54.47 2.89 -10.04
CA ARG A 341 55.06 2.98 -11.40
C ARG A 341 54.44 2.03 -12.44
N GLY A 342 53.78 2.63 -13.44
CA GLY A 342 53.85 2.21 -14.85
C GLY A 342 52.63 1.50 -15.46
N GLY A 343 52.13 2.02 -16.59
CA GLY A 343 51.34 1.20 -17.52
C GLY A 343 50.37 1.92 -18.45
N ASN A 344 50.87 2.72 -19.39
CA ASN A 344 50.14 3.17 -20.58
C ASN A 344 49.65 1.99 -21.44
N ARG A 345 48.43 2.07 -21.98
CA ARG A 345 48.16 1.67 -23.38
C ARG A 345 46.86 2.25 -23.93
N ALA A 346 47.04 3.18 -24.86
CA ALA A 346 46.07 3.54 -25.86
C ALA A 346 46.00 2.45 -26.96
N SER A 347 44.82 2.25 -27.55
CA SER A 347 44.71 1.79 -28.94
C SER A 347 43.40 2.25 -29.57
N ARG A 348 43.58 3.10 -30.58
CA ARG A 348 42.64 3.50 -31.63
C ARG A 348 42.34 2.32 -32.58
N ARG A 349 41.16 2.35 -33.20
CA ARG A 349 40.75 2.02 -34.59
C ARG A 349 39.22 1.80 -34.52
N GLY A 350 38.34 2.28 -35.40
CA GLY A 350 38.47 2.88 -36.72
C GLY A 350 37.42 2.24 -37.65
N PHE A 351 36.44 3.05 -38.09
CA PHE A 351 35.61 3.00 -39.31
C PHE A 351 34.83 1.74 -39.77
N GLY A 352 33.60 1.99 -40.24
CA GLY A 352 32.80 1.08 -41.07
C GLY A 352 31.36 1.57 -41.31
N THR A 353 31.12 2.15 -42.48
CA THR A 353 29.90 2.78 -43.01
C THR A 353 28.94 1.82 -43.75
N ALA A 354 27.68 2.27 -43.92
CA ALA A 354 26.69 1.90 -44.97
C ALA A 354 26.02 0.51 -44.84
N SER A 355 24.78 0.22 -45.25
CA SER A 355 23.77 0.88 -46.11
C SER A 355 22.45 0.09 -46.08
N ARG A 356 21.33 0.80 -46.29
CA ARG A 356 20.09 0.49 -47.06
C ARG A 356 19.29 -0.82 -46.80
N GLY A 357 17.96 -0.65 -46.68
CA GLY A 357 16.92 -1.70 -46.62
C GLY A 357 16.69 -2.46 -47.95
N PRO A 358 15.56 -3.18 -48.14
CA PRO A 358 14.24 -2.54 -48.16
C PRO A 358 13.04 -3.36 -47.61
N ARG A 359 11.90 -2.63 -47.62
CA ARG A 359 10.46 -2.95 -47.53
C ARG A 359 10.00 -4.36 -47.93
N ALA A 360 8.98 -4.86 -47.21
CA ALA A 360 7.59 -5.07 -47.67
C ALA A 360 6.93 -6.23 -46.89
N GLY A 361 5.69 -6.04 -46.45
CA GLY A 361 4.94 -7.09 -45.76
C GLY A 361 3.57 -6.60 -45.31
N ALA A 362 2.68 -6.36 -46.27
CA ALA A 362 1.26 -6.15 -46.01
C ALA A 362 0.63 -7.45 -45.48
N SER A 363 -0.21 -7.36 -44.45
CA SER A 363 -1.15 -8.43 -44.13
C SER A 363 -2.50 -7.84 -43.70
N ARG A 364 -3.51 -8.32 -44.42
CA ARG A 364 -4.92 -7.96 -44.37
C ARG A 364 -5.50 -8.37 -43.02
N ILE A 365 -6.25 -7.46 -42.39
CA ILE A 365 -7.12 -7.75 -41.25
C ILE A 365 -8.51 -8.01 -41.81
N CYS A 366 -8.98 -9.25 -41.69
CA CYS A 366 -10.38 -9.60 -41.89
C CYS A 366 -11.19 -9.11 -40.68
N GLN A 367 -12.08 -8.15 -40.92
CA GLN A 367 -13.13 -7.76 -39.98
C GLN A 367 -14.34 -8.67 -40.19
N THR A 368 -14.72 -9.43 -39.16
CA THR A 368 -16.03 -10.10 -39.10
C THR A 368 -16.94 -9.33 -38.13
N ARG A 369 -17.97 -8.69 -38.69
CA ARG A 369 -19.19 -8.26 -37.99
C ARG A 369 -20.04 -9.48 -37.61
N PRO A 370 -20.81 -9.39 -36.51
CA PRO A 370 -22.26 -9.47 -36.65
C PRO A 370 -22.92 -8.33 -35.85
N GLY A 371 -24.07 -7.77 -36.20
CA GLY A 371 -25.24 -8.34 -36.85
C GLY A 371 -26.43 -7.87 -36.01
N ALA A 372 -27.04 -6.76 -36.42
CA ALA A 372 -28.22 -6.19 -35.80
C ALA A 372 -29.49 -6.90 -36.30
N ASN A 373 -30.46 -7.15 -35.41
CA ASN A 373 -31.88 -7.32 -35.73
C ASN A 373 -32.70 -6.96 -34.48
N ARG A 374 -33.46 -5.85 -34.54
CA ARG A 374 -34.92 -5.78 -34.75
C ARG A 374 -35.71 -6.47 -33.64
N SER A 375 -36.28 -5.72 -32.69
CA SER A 375 -37.59 -5.04 -32.78
C SER A 375 -38.75 -6.00 -32.97
N LEU A 376 -39.44 -6.34 -31.88
CA LEU A 376 -40.87 -6.67 -31.89
C LEU A 376 -41.51 -6.13 -30.60
N ALA A 377 -42.50 -5.28 -30.80
CA ALA A 377 -43.42 -4.76 -29.79
C ALA A 377 -44.76 -5.51 -29.92
N ALA A 378 -45.27 -5.99 -28.80
CA ALA A 378 -46.67 -6.31 -28.46
C ALA A 378 -46.61 -6.82 -27.01
N GLY A 379 -47.41 -6.43 -26.03
CA GLY A 379 -48.77 -5.91 -26.04
C GLY A 379 -49.57 -6.73 -25.01
N VAL A 380 -50.03 -6.07 -23.95
CA VAL A 380 -51.19 -6.42 -23.09
C VAL A 380 -51.07 -7.62 -22.12
N GLY A 381 -51.39 -7.39 -20.84
CA GLY A 381 -51.82 -8.48 -19.94
C GLY A 381 -51.70 -8.24 -18.43
N CYS A 382 -52.36 -7.22 -17.88
CA CYS A 382 -52.61 -7.17 -16.44
C CYS A 382 -53.60 -8.28 -16.03
N ARG A 383 -53.20 -9.20 -15.14
CA ARG A 383 -54.11 -9.96 -14.26
C ARG A 383 -53.49 -10.16 -12.87
N PRO A 384 -54.25 -9.93 -11.79
CA PRO A 384 -53.80 -10.15 -10.41
C PRO A 384 -54.10 -11.59 -9.98
N GLY A 385 -53.14 -12.24 -9.32
CA GLY A 385 -53.26 -13.66 -8.96
C GLY A 385 -52.60 -14.02 -7.64
N LYS A 386 -53.44 -14.06 -6.60
CA LYS A 386 -53.43 -15.02 -5.47
C LYS A 386 -52.25 -15.03 -4.49
N ARG A 387 -52.56 -14.55 -3.28
CA ARG A 387 -51.91 -14.83 -1.99
C ARG A 387 -51.89 -16.34 -1.67
N PRO A 388 -50.84 -16.87 -1.03
CA PRO A 388 -50.95 -18.09 -0.24
C PRO A 388 -51.06 -17.79 1.27
N ASN A 389 -51.89 -18.61 1.91
CA ASN A 389 -52.25 -18.60 3.32
C ASN A 389 -51.06 -18.86 4.26
N PHE A 390 -50.86 -17.96 5.23
CA PHE A 390 -50.06 -18.26 6.42
C PHE A 390 -50.93 -19.00 7.44
N ARG A 391 -50.68 -20.31 7.60
CA ARG A 391 -51.23 -21.13 8.68
C ARG A 391 -50.67 -20.65 10.02
N ARG A 392 -51.57 -20.28 10.93
CA ARG A 392 -51.31 -20.16 12.36
C ARG A 392 -51.23 -21.56 12.97
N SER A 393 -50.16 -21.86 13.69
CA SER A 393 -50.08 -22.97 14.65
C SER A 393 -49.82 -22.40 16.03
N ARG A 394 -50.84 -22.48 16.89
CA ARG A 394 -50.77 -22.34 18.35
C ARG A 394 -50.24 -23.66 18.94
N VAL A 395 -49.24 -23.59 19.81
CA VAL A 395 -48.85 -24.60 20.81
C VAL A 395 -48.23 -23.79 21.96
N SER A 396 -49.04 -23.33 22.91
CA SER A 396 -49.34 -23.93 24.23
C SER A 396 -48.19 -23.82 25.23
N ASP A 397 -48.50 -23.06 26.28
CA ASP A 397 -47.75 -22.86 27.52
C ASP A 397 -47.32 -24.16 28.19
N ARG A 398 -46.10 -24.16 28.75
CA ARG A 398 -45.78 -24.91 29.96
C ARG A 398 -44.66 -24.23 30.72
N ALA A 399 -45.07 -23.57 31.79
CA ALA A 399 -44.22 -23.05 32.85
C ALA A 399 -43.46 -24.18 33.56
N ARG A 400 -42.17 -23.96 33.83
CA ARG A 400 -41.47 -24.59 34.96
C ARG A 400 -40.60 -23.54 35.64
N ALA A 401 -40.99 -23.23 36.86
CA ALA A 401 -40.24 -22.46 37.84
C ALA A 401 -39.06 -23.31 38.38
N CYS A 402 -37.92 -22.67 38.62
CA CYS A 402 -36.88 -23.14 39.52
C CYS A 402 -36.45 -21.98 40.43
N PRO A 403 -36.33 -22.19 41.75
CA PRO A 403 -36.10 -21.11 42.71
C PRO A 403 -34.61 -20.82 42.89
N ILE A 404 -34.25 -19.53 42.90
CA ILE A 404 -32.93 -19.05 43.29
C ILE A 404 -32.94 -18.81 44.81
N ARG A 405 -32.08 -19.54 45.51
CA ARG A 405 -31.74 -19.32 46.93
C ARG A 405 -30.93 -18.03 47.08
N ALA A 406 -31.40 -17.15 47.95
CA ALA A 406 -30.63 -16.06 48.53
C ALA A 406 -29.82 -16.54 49.75
N ARG A 407 -28.64 -15.96 49.98
CA ARG A 407 -28.06 -15.59 51.29
C ARG A 407 -26.74 -14.81 51.13
N PRO A 408 -26.27 -14.06 52.16
CA PRO A 408 -25.85 -12.67 51.98
C PRO A 408 -24.45 -12.33 52.56
N HIS A 409 -24.13 -11.03 52.47
CA HIS A 409 -23.15 -10.23 53.21
C HIS A 409 -21.66 -10.26 52.81
N GLY A 410 -21.14 -9.04 52.62
CA GLY A 410 -19.73 -8.73 52.56
C GLY A 410 -19.47 -7.28 52.14
N ARG A 411 -19.58 -6.33 53.08
CA ARG A 411 -19.08 -4.95 52.94
C ARG A 411 -17.56 -4.98 52.73
N SER A 412 -17.04 -4.13 51.84
CA SER A 412 -15.76 -3.45 52.05
C SER A 412 -15.65 -2.25 51.10
N ALA A 413 -15.53 -1.08 51.72
CA ALA A 413 -15.16 0.16 51.07
C ALA A 413 -13.66 0.13 50.71
N SER A 414 -13.31 0.66 49.54
CA SER A 414 -11.99 1.27 49.33
C SER A 414 -12.07 2.37 48.28
N HIS A 415 -11.68 3.56 48.71
CA HIS A 415 -11.29 4.69 47.88
C HIS A 415 -10.27 4.28 46.81
N ARG A 416 -10.49 4.69 45.55
CA ARG A 416 -9.39 5.08 44.66
C ARG A 416 -9.76 6.32 43.88
N ARG A 417 -8.98 7.37 44.16
CA ARG A 417 -8.92 8.66 43.47
C ARG A 417 -8.21 8.52 42.13
N ASP A 418 -8.58 9.47 41.28
CA ASP A 418 -7.94 9.97 40.06
C ASP A 418 -6.43 9.75 39.92
N SER A 419 -6.01 9.30 38.73
CA SER A 419 -4.73 9.68 38.09
C SER A 419 -4.58 9.03 36.70
N ASP A 420 -5.26 9.60 35.69
CA ASP A 420 -5.11 9.20 34.28
C ASP A 420 -4.34 10.24 33.41
N GLU A 421 -3.70 11.25 34.03
CA GLU A 421 -2.95 12.28 33.32
C GLU A 421 -1.55 11.89 32.77
N PRO A 422 -0.72 11.01 33.37
CA PRO A 422 0.65 10.85 32.91
C PRO A 422 0.79 10.06 31.58
N ARG A 423 -0.25 9.32 31.15
CA ARG A 423 -0.23 8.57 29.88
C ARG A 423 -0.55 9.44 28.65
N GLN A 424 -1.19 10.59 28.83
CA GLN A 424 -1.45 11.52 27.73
C GLN A 424 -0.25 12.41 27.43
N ALA A 425 0.52 12.83 28.46
CA ALA A 425 1.73 13.63 28.30
C ALA A 425 2.84 12.88 27.52
N LEU A 426 3.11 11.62 27.88
CA LEU A 426 4.09 10.76 27.19
C LEU A 426 3.72 10.48 25.72
N ARG A 427 2.42 10.44 25.38
CA ARG A 427 1.95 10.30 23.99
C ARG A 427 2.08 11.60 23.19
N ARG A 428 1.99 12.78 23.83
CA ARG A 428 2.18 14.08 23.19
C ARG A 428 3.66 14.35 22.89
N GLU A 429 4.57 14.06 23.82
CA GLU A 429 6.02 14.20 23.60
C GLU A 429 6.55 13.26 22.51
N ALA A 430 6.09 12.00 22.49
CA ALA A 430 6.48 11.03 21.45
C ALA A 430 5.98 11.40 20.04
N ARG A 431 4.91 12.21 19.93
CA ARG A 431 4.39 12.72 18.65
C ARG A 431 5.12 13.98 18.18
N GLN A 432 5.40 14.93 19.10
CA GLN A 432 6.17 16.14 18.79
C GLN A 432 7.62 15.82 18.39
N GLY A 433 8.28 14.86 19.07
CA GLY A 433 9.64 14.44 18.73
C GLY A 433 9.78 13.85 17.32
N LYS A 434 8.76 13.11 16.85
CA LYS A 434 8.75 12.49 15.50
C LYS A 434 8.53 13.52 14.39
N ALA A 435 7.67 14.52 14.60
CA ALA A 435 7.45 15.60 13.64
C ALA A 435 8.71 16.46 13.44
N CYS A 436 9.40 16.82 14.53
CA CYS A 436 10.66 17.56 14.47
C CYS A 436 11.80 16.76 13.80
N LEU A 437 11.87 15.44 14.01
CA LEU A 437 12.86 14.58 13.36
C LEU A 437 12.62 14.43 11.85
N PHE A 438 11.36 14.36 11.41
CA PHE A 438 11.01 14.26 9.99
C PHE A 438 11.37 15.53 9.20
N LEU A 439 11.06 16.71 9.75
CA LEU A 439 11.49 18.00 9.16
C LEU A 439 13.02 18.15 9.18
N ARG A 440 13.69 17.82 10.29
CA ARG A 440 15.17 17.88 10.36
C ARG A 440 15.85 16.92 9.38
N TRP A 441 15.32 15.71 9.19
CA TRP A 441 15.86 14.73 8.25
C TRP A 441 15.74 15.21 6.80
N ARG A 442 14.58 15.73 6.37
CA ARG A 442 14.42 16.32 5.04
C ARG A 442 15.32 17.55 4.83
N LEU A 443 15.47 18.41 5.83
CA LEU A 443 16.37 19.57 5.76
C LEU A 443 17.86 19.17 5.68
N ARG A 444 18.27 18.08 6.34
CA ARG A 444 19.64 17.55 6.27
C ARG A 444 19.96 16.94 4.90
N VAL A 445 19.02 16.20 4.30
CA VAL A 445 19.16 15.63 2.95
C VAL A 445 19.29 16.73 1.89
N ALA A 446 18.56 17.85 2.04
CA ALA A 446 18.66 18.99 1.15
C ALA A 446 20.02 19.72 1.22
N ARG A 447 20.62 19.83 2.42
CA ARG A 447 21.94 20.46 2.60
C ARG A 447 23.09 19.62 2.03
N SER A 448 22.99 18.30 2.05
CA SER A 448 24.04 17.41 1.51
C SER A 448 24.12 17.41 -0.02
N GLY A 449 23.08 17.86 -0.72
CA GLY A 449 23.04 17.97 -2.18
C GLY A 449 23.64 19.26 -2.76
N ALA A 450 24.09 20.20 -1.92
CA ALA A 450 24.50 21.55 -2.33
C ALA A 450 26.03 21.77 -2.43
N LYS A 451 26.84 20.70 -2.56
CA LYS A 451 28.29 20.84 -2.87
C LYS A 451 28.53 20.66 -4.36
N LEU A 452 28.34 21.72 -5.15
CA LEU A 452 28.89 21.82 -6.51
C LEU A 452 29.44 23.24 -6.76
N GLY A 453 30.76 23.30 -6.93
CA GLY A 453 31.54 24.20 -7.80
C GLY A 453 31.30 25.72 -7.74
N ARG A 454 32.20 26.45 -7.08
CA ARG A 454 32.45 27.87 -7.37
C ARG A 454 33.06 28.00 -8.78
N ILE A 455 32.46 28.82 -9.63
CA ILE A 455 33.06 29.34 -10.88
C ILE A 455 33.56 30.78 -10.58
N PRO A 456 34.79 31.17 -10.95
CA PRO A 456 35.29 32.51 -10.68
C PRO A 456 34.81 33.51 -11.74
N ALA A 457 34.39 34.69 -11.28
CA ALA A 457 34.04 35.84 -12.11
C ALA A 457 35.29 36.50 -12.69
N ARG A 458 35.30 36.74 -14.02
CA ARG A 458 36.29 37.60 -14.68
C ARG A 458 35.72 39.01 -14.86
N ARG A 459 36.54 39.98 -14.46
CA ARG A 459 36.44 41.42 -14.73
C ARG A 459 36.42 41.72 -16.23
N SER A 460 35.63 42.70 -16.63
CA SER A 460 35.93 43.63 -17.73
C SER A 460 35.07 44.88 -17.51
N GLY A 461 35.72 46.02 -17.25
CA GLY A 461 35.08 47.31 -17.22
C GLY A 461 35.41 48.09 -18.49
N ARG A 462 34.51 49.01 -18.89
CA ARG A 462 34.82 50.43 -19.15
C ARG A 462 33.53 51.19 -19.49
N LEU A 463 33.46 52.38 -18.89
CA LEU A 463 32.51 53.47 -19.14
C LEU A 463 32.63 54.01 -20.58
N LEU A 464 31.54 54.58 -21.10
CA LEU A 464 31.48 55.96 -21.61
C LEU A 464 30.02 56.44 -21.76
N PHE A 465 29.88 57.76 -21.83
CA PHE A 465 28.78 58.62 -21.37
C PHE A 465 27.76 59.04 -22.46
N ALA A 466 26.67 59.66 -21.98
CA ALA A 466 25.85 60.74 -22.55
C ALA A 466 24.67 60.43 -23.51
N GLY A 467 23.52 61.06 -23.21
CA GLY A 467 22.45 61.34 -24.17
C GLY A 467 21.05 61.56 -23.55
N LEU A 468 20.76 62.78 -23.12
CA LEU A 468 19.43 63.30 -22.75
C LEU A 468 18.39 63.14 -23.87
N HIS A 469 17.11 62.92 -23.52
CA HIS A 469 15.98 63.83 -23.83
C HIS A 469 14.67 63.26 -23.24
N SER A 470 14.02 64.06 -22.40
CA SER A 470 12.59 63.99 -22.11
C SER A 470 11.96 65.25 -22.69
N GLY A 471 10.80 65.09 -23.32
CA GLY A 471 9.75 66.12 -23.29
C GLY A 471 8.85 65.87 -22.11
#